data_AF-A0A936JN27-F1
#
_entry.id   AF-A0A936JN27-F1
#
_cell.length_a   1.000
_cell.length_b   1.000
_cell.length_c   1.000
_cell.angle_alpha   90.00
_cell.angle_beta   90.00
_cell.angle_gamma   90.00
#
_symmetry.space_group_name_H-M   'P 1'
#
loop_
_entity.id
_entity.type
_entity.pdbx_description
1 polymer ?
#
loop_
_entity_poly.entity_id
_entity_poly.type
_entity_poly.pdbx_seq_one_letter_code
_entity_poly.pdbx_strand_id
1 'polypeptide(L)'
;MNTRVLLAALGGAVSNFLVGWVVYGMLLMDYMKNNMTQYAGLMKEPPDLFIMFISGFFWAWTYAFIFNKWAGIKDFKSGMMAGIFITIPTCTIY
;
A
#
# COMPACT_ATOMS: atom_id res chain seq x y z
N MET A 1 -3.67 23.22 -2.67
CA MET A 1 -3.36 21.80 -2.93
C MET A 1 -3.92 21.45 -4.30
N ASN A 2 -3.13 20.88 -5.21
CA ASN A 2 -3.59 20.63 -6.58
C ASN A 2 -4.53 19.42 -6.61
N THR A 3 -5.69 19.52 -7.27
CA THR A 3 -6.66 18.42 -7.44
C THR A 3 -6.02 17.14 -7.97
N ARG A 4 -4.96 17.29 -8.77
CA ARG A 4 -4.15 16.18 -9.30
C ARG A 4 -3.51 15.32 -8.20
N VAL A 5 -3.09 15.91 -7.08
CA VAL A 5 -2.47 15.18 -5.95
C VAL A 5 -3.52 14.36 -5.21
N LEU A 6 -4.73 14.91 -5.02
CA LEU A 6 -5.83 14.19 -4.39
C LEU A 6 -6.30 13.01 -5.25
N LEU A 7 -6.41 13.20 -6.56
CA LEU A 7 -6.74 12.12 -7.49
C LEU A 7 -5.67 11.03 -7.52
N ALA A 8 -4.39 11.42 -7.50
CA ALA A 8 -3.27 10.47 -7.43
C ALA A 8 -3.25 9.71 -6.09
N ALA A 9 -3.51 10.38 -4.97
CA ALA A 9 -3.60 9.74 -3.66
C ALA A 9 -4.76 8.74 -3.60
N LEU A 10 -5.92 9.10 -4.14
CA LEU A 10 -7.11 8.24 -4.15
C LEU A 10 -6.90 7.02 -5.06
N GLY A 11 -6.34 7.21 -6.26
CA GLY A 11 -5.96 6.12 -7.15
C GLY A 11 -4.90 5.20 -6.54
N GLY A 12 -3.91 5.78 -5.84
CA GLY A 12 -2.88 5.03 -5.12
C GLY A 12 -3.44 4.23 -3.95
N ALA A 13 -4.38 4.79 -3.18
CA ALA A 13 -5.03 4.12 -2.06
C ALA A 13 -5.84 2.90 -2.51
N VAL A 14 -6.63 3.06 -3.58
CA VAL A 14 -7.41 1.97 -4.18
C VAL A 14 -6.48 0.88 -4.73
N SER A 15 -5.42 1.28 -5.44
CA SER A 15 -4.44 0.33 -5.98
C SER A 15 -3.74 -0.44 -4.87
N ASN A 16 -3.33 0.25 -3.79
CA ASN A 16 -2.70 -0.37 -2.64
C ASN A 16 -3.63 -1.39 -1.94
N PHE A 17 -4.91 -1.05 -1.81
CA PHE A 17 -5.90 -1.94 -1.22
C PHE A 17 -6.15 -3.20 -2.07
N LEU A 18 -6.31 -3.03 -3.38
CA LEU A 18 -6.51 -4.15 -4.31
C LEU A 18 -5.27 -5.05 -4.42
N VAL A 19 -4.07 -4.46 -4.55
CA VAL A 19 -2.82 -5.22 -4.60
C VAL A 19 -2.58 -5.94 -3.27
N GLY A 20 -2.84 -5.28 -2.13
CA GLY A 20 -2.77 -5.90 -0.82
C GLY A 20 -3.71 -7.12 -0.71
N TRP A 21 -4.95 -6.99 -1.18
CA TRP A 21 -5.88 -8.11 -1.21
C TRP A 21 -5.42 -9.27 -2.10
N VAL A 22 -4.87 -8.98 -3.29
CA VAL A 22 -4.32 -10.01 -4.18
C VAL A 22 -3.13 -10.72 -3.53
N VAL A 23 -2.18 -9.97 -2.98
CA VAL A 23 -0.94 -10.51 -2.39
C VAL A 23 -1.25 -11.30 -1.12
N TYR A 24 -1.92 -10.70 -0.14
CA TYR A 24 -2.16 -11.35 1.16
C TYR A 24 -3.37 -12.30 1.14
N GLY A 25 -4.39 -12.00 0.34
CA GLY A 25 -5.63 -12.77 0.26
C GLY A 25 -5.62 -13.92 -0.73
N MET A 26 -4.84 -13.86 -1.82
CA MET A 26 -4.76 -14.97 -2.80
C MET A 26 -3.40 -15.64 -2.81
N LEU A 27 -2.30 -14.89 -2.90
CA LEU A 27 -0.97 -15.49 -3.06
C LEU A 27 -0.39 -16.03 -1.75
N LEU A 28 -0.47 -15.27 -0.67
CA LEU A 28 0.13 -15.64 0.63
C LEU A 28 -0.81 -16.42 1.54
N MET A 29 -2.09 -16.59 1.19
CA MET A 29 -3.07 -17.21 2.10
C MET A 29 -2.65 -18.62 2.53
N ASP A 30 -2.18 -19.45 1.59
CA ASP A 30 -1.77 -20.82 1.89
C ASP A 30 -0.46 -20.86 2.69
N TYR A 31 0.48 -19.97 2.41
CA TYR A 31 1.72 -19.82 3.18
C TYR A 31 1.44 -19.40 4.63
N MET A 32 0.55 -18.42 4.81
CA MET A 32 0.09 -17.91 6.10
C MET A 32 -0.59 -19.02 6.92
N LYS A 33 -1.45 -19.82 6.30
CA LYS A 33 -2.11 -20.97 6.95
C LYS A 33 -1.13 -22.03 7.42
N ASN A 34 -0.10 -22.32 6.62
CA ASN A 34 0.86 -23.40 6.90
C ASN A 34 1.96 -23.00 7.89
N ASN A 35 2.27 -21.71 8.04
CA ASN A 35 3.37 -21.24 8.88
C ASN A 35 2.94 -20.46 10.14
N MET A 36 1.65 -20.19 10.32
CA MET A 36 1.14 -19.62 11.57
C MET A 36 0.65 -20.71 12.52
N THR A 37 1.05 -20.62 13.79
CA THR A 37 0.51 -21.45 14.88
C THR A 37 -1.02 -21.32 14.92
N GLN A 38 -1.74 -22.41 14.67
CA GLN A 38 -3.19 -22.47 14.77
C GLN A 38 -3.56 -23.07 16.14
N TYR A 39 -4.22 -22.33 17.02
CA TYR A 39 -4.85 -22.88 18.21
C TYR A 39 -6.28 -22.36 18.37
N ALA A 40 -7.16 -23.18 18.93
CA ALA A 40 -8.55 -22.82 19.15
C ALA A 40 -8.64 -21.56 20.04
N GLY A 41 -9.20 -20.48 19.51
CA GLY A 41 -9.26 -19.17 20.19
C GLY A 41 -8.24 -18.13 19.70
N LEU A 42 -7.31 -18.47 18.80
CA LEU A 42 -6.42 -17.50 18.12
C LEU A 42 -7.10 -16.81 16.93
N MET A 43 -8.43 -16.71 16.91
CA MET A 43 -9.08 -15.86 15.92
C MET A 43 -8.93 -14.42 16.40
N LYS A 44 -7.85 -13.77 15.97
CA LYS A 44 -7.71 -12.32 16.15
C LYS A 44 -8.89 -11.65 15.49
N GLU A 45 -9.51 -10.69 16.16
CA GLU A 45 -10.63 -9.93 15.62
C GLU A 45 -10.29 -9.44 14.21
N PRO A 46 -11.24 -9.55 13.25
CA PRO A 46 -10.98 -9.13 11.89
C PRO A 46 -10.56 -7.65 11.91
N PRO A 47 -9.43 -7.30 11.27
CA PRO A 47 -8.98 -5.92 11.24
C PRO A 47 -10.05 -5.04 10.58
N ASP A 48 -10.29 -3.87 11.17
CA ASP A 48 -11.24 -2.91 10.61
C ASP A 48 -10.75 -2.44 9.24
N LEU A 49 -11.46 -2.88 8.20
CA LEU A 49 -11.14 -2.58 6.81
C LEU A 49 -11.15 -1.08 6.51
N PHE A 50 -11.95 -0.30 7.25
CA PHE A 50 -12.04 1.14 7.08
C PHE A 50 -10.75 1.83 7.55
N ILE A 51 -10.25 1.44 8.72
CA ILE A 51 -8.99 1.96 9.28
C ILE A 51 -7.81 1.53 8.40
N MET A 52 -7.84 0.31 7.86
CA MET A 52 -6.82 -0.17 6.92
C MET A 52 -6.82 0.65 5.62
N PHE A 53 -7.99 0.95 5.07
CA PHE A 53 -8.08 1.80 3.88
C PHE A 53 -7.60 3.23 4.15
N ILE A 54 -7.95 3.82 5.29
CA ILE A 54 -7.52 5.17 5.68
C ILE A 54 -6.00 5.24 5.84
N SER A 55 -5.40 4.28 6.54
CA SER A 55 -3.94 4.25 6.69
C SER A 55 -3.23 4.11 5.34
N GLY A 56 -3.75 3.26 4.43
CA GLY A 56 -3.27 3.17 3.05
C GLY A 56 -3.44 4.48 2.26
N PHE A 57 -4.53 5.21 2.48
CA PHE A 57 -4.76 6.53 1.87
C PHE A 57 -3.73 7.57 2.32
N PHE A 58 -3.42 7.63 3.62
CA PHE A 58 -2.41 8.56 4.12
C PHE A 58 -1.02 8.26 3.53
N TRP A 59 -0.65 6.98 3.42
CA TRP A 59 0.59 6.58 2.75
C TRP A 59 0.60 6.99 1.27
N ALA A 60 -0.46 6.68 0.52
CA ALA A 60 -0.59 7.06 -0.88
C ALA A 60 -0.55 8.59 -1.06
N TRP A 61 -1.14 9.34 -0.13
CA TRP A 61 -1.12 10.80 -0.13
C TRP A 61 0.29 11.35 0.14
N THR A 62 1.02 10.79 1.09
CA THR A 62 2.42 11.17 1.35
C THR A 62 3.28 10.96 0.11
N TYR A 63 3.16 9.81 -0.57
CA TYR A 63 3.88 9.56 -1.82
C TYR A 63 3.46 10.53 -2.93
N ALA A 64 2.17 10.78 -3.11
CA ALA A 64 1.68 11.75 -4.10
C ALA A 64 2.18 13.18 -3.82
N PHE A 65 2.32 13.56 -2.54
CA PHE A 65 2.86 14.85 -2.14
C PHE A 65 4.36 14.95 -2.43
N ILE A 66 5.14 13.90 -2.12
CA ILE A 66 6.57 13.83 -2.42
C ILE A 66 6.81 13.92 -3.94
N PHE A 67 6.11 13.13 -4.74
CA PHE A 67 6.29 13.16 -6.20
C PHE A 67 5.89 14.50 -6.83
N ASN A 68 4.85 15.15 -6.31
CA ASN A 68 4.40 16.44 -6.82
C ASN A 68 5.34 17.60 -6.43
N LYS A 69 5.76 17.66 -5.16
CA LYS A 69 6.51 18.81 -4.64
C LYS A 69 8.02 18.67 -4.79
N TRP A 70 8.57 17.46 -4.74
CA TRP A 70 10.03 17.23 -4.73
C TRP A 70 10.56 16.68 -6.05
N ALA A 71 9.82 15.80 -6.72
CA ALA A 71 10.30 15.17 -7.95
C ALA A 71 9.83 15.88 -9.23
N GLY A 72 8.79 16.71 -9.16
CA GLY A 72 8.22 17.39 -10.34
C GLY A 72 7.69 16.43 -11.40
N ILE A 73 7.47 15.16 -11.04
CA ILE A 73 7.13 14.09 -11.97
C ILE A 73 5.65 14.23 -12.36
N LYS A 74 5.39 14.36 -13.66
CA LYS A 74 4.03 14.47 -14.24
C LYS A 74 3.60 13.19 -14.97
N ASP A 75 4.53 12.27 -15.19
CA ASP A 75 4.33 11.06 -15.98
C ASP A 75 4.22 9.81 -15.13
N PHE A 76 3.27 8.93 -15.48
CA PHE A 76 3.01 7.69 -14.75
C PHE A 76 4.21 6.75 -14.69
N LYS A 77 4.93 6.58 -15.81
CA LYS A 77 6.10 5.70 -15.92
C LYS A 77 7.24 6.14 -14.99
N SER A 78 7.53 7.44 -14.97
CA SER A 78 8.55 8.02 -14.10
C SER A 78 8.16 7.92 -12.63
N GLY A 79 6.87 8.07 -12.31
CA GLY A 79 6.35 7.89 -10.95
C GLY A 79 6.46 6.44 -10.46
N MET A 80 6.18 5.47 -11.34
CA MET A 80 6.32 4.04 -11.02
C MET A 80 7.79 3.66 -10.76
N MET A 81 8.71 4.09 -11.62
CA MET A 81 10.14 3.83 -11.43
C MET A 81 10.66 4.48 -10.15
N ALA A 82 10.32 5.75 -9.91
CA ALA A 82 10.69 6.45 -8.68
C ALA A 82 10.10 5.78 -7.44
N GLY A 83 8.86 5.30 -7.52
CA GLY A 83 8.22 4.50 -6.47
C GLY A 83 9.02 3.25 -6.14
N ILE A 84 9.35 2.44 -7.15
CA ILE A 84 10.15 1.20 -6.99
C ILE A 84 11.51 1.50 -6.34
N PHE A 85 12.21 2.54 -6.79
CA PHE A 85 13.51 2.93 -6.22
C PHE A 85 13.42 3.39 -4.76
N ILE A 86 12.32 4.02 -4.36
CA ILE A 86 12.11 4.46 -2.97
C ILE A 86 11.70 3.28 -2.09
N THR A 87 10.80 2.41 -2.57
CA THR A 87 10.20 1.37 -1.73
C THR A 87 11.06 0.12 -1.57
N ILE A 88 11.83 -0.30 -2.59
CA ILE A 88 12.74 -1.44 -2.48
C ILE A 88 13.70 -1.31 -1.28
N PRO A 89 14.49 -0.23 -1.14
CA PRO A 89 15.42 -0.12 -0.02
C PRO A 89 14.73 -0.04 1.33
N THR A 90 13.54 0.57 1.43
CA THR A 90 12.77 0.61 2.68
C THR A 90 12.16 -0.73 3.08
N CYS A 91 11.90 -1.62 2.12
CA CYS A 91 11.31 -2.94 2.39
C CYS A 91 12.35 -3.93 2.98
N THR A 92 13.64 -3.72 2.71
CA THR A 92 14.76 -4.53 3.24
C THR A 92 15.17 -4.23 4.69
N ILE A 93 14.58 -3.22 5.33
CA ILE A 93 14.95 -2.80 6.71
C ILE A 93 14.02 -3.42 7.76
N TYR A 94 12.99 -4.16 7.36
CA TYR A 94 12.04 -4.84 8.26
C TYR A 94 12.19 -6.36 8.23
#